data_AF-A0A1E7FRI4-F1
#
_entry.id   AF-A0A1E7FRI4-F1
#
_cell.length_a   1.000
_cell.length_b   1.000
_cell.length_c   1.000
_cell.angle_alpha   90.00
_cell.angle_beta   90.00
_cell.angle_gamma   90.00
#
_symmetry.space_group_name_H-M   'P 1'
#
loop_
_entity.id
_entity.type
_entity.pdbx_description
1 polymer ?
#
loop_
_entity_poly.entity_id
_entity_poly.type
_entity_poly.pdbx_seq_one_letter_code
_entity_poly.pdbx_strand_id
1 'polypeptide(L)'
;MADDTPSLIGIAGGGFHILFATLLWVQTSRVRCVFEKDGFEFYNVRGPRLDYENGKAELVRKPDNYVSGTINRWKYDKITNYGFFPSEQFAVICYFKETETPEYNWNRWFAAFDSYGRGQPHFFPGICNVKKFKEQMELRGVKRKSIPTLKSTAAKKK
;
A
#
# COMPACT_ATOMS: atom_id res chain seq x y z
N MET A 1 -7.46 -2.02 -50.02
CA MET A 1 -6.68 -1.35 -48.96
C MET A 1 -7.38 -1.68 -47.65
N ALA A 2 -6.65 -2.16 -46.63
CA ALA A 2 -7.25 -2.36 -45.32
C ALA A 2 -7.60 -0.98 -44.74
N ASP A 3 -8.74 -0.86 -44.06
CA ASP A 3 -9.14 0.36 -43.37
C ASP A 3 -8.24 0.51 -42.13
N ASP A 4 -7.25 1.40 -42.21
CA ASP A 4 -6.28 1.68 -41.15
C ASP A 4 -6.87 2.54 -40.01
N THR A 5 -8.19 2.78 -40.02
CA THR A 5 -8.87 3.54 -38.97
C THR A 5 -8.88 2.76 -37.65
N PRO A 6 -8.44 3.36 -36.52
CA PRO A 6 -8.50 2.70 -35.23
C PRO A 6 -9.94 2.31 -34.90
N SER A 7 -10.15 1.05 -34.50
CA SER A 7 -11.47 0.59 -34.07
C SER A 7 -11.96 1.40 -32.85
N LEU A 8 -13.28 1.54 -32.72
CA LEU A 8 -13.89 2.19 -31.55
C LEU A 8 -13.46 1.53 -30.23
N ILE A 9 -13.30 0.20 -30.23
CA ILE A 9 -12.78 -0.57 -29.08
C ILE A 9 -11.33 -0.20 -28.78
N GLY A 10 -10.50 -0.05 -29.82
CA GLY A 10 -9.11 0.40 -29.68
C GLY A 10 -8.99 1.81 -29.10
N ILE A 11 -9.83 2.75 -29.57
CA ILE A 11 -9.89 4.12 -29.06
C ILE A 11 -10.37 4.14 -27.60
N ALA A 12 -11.46 3.44 -27.29
CA ALA A 12 -11.99 3.37 -25.92
C ALA A 12 -11.00 2.70 -24.96
N GLY A 13 -10.36 1.61 -25.40
CA GLY A 13 -9.32 0.92 -24.65
C GLY A 13 -8.11 1.81 -24.40
N GLY A 14 -7.58 2.48 -25.44
CA GLY A 14 -6.47 3.42 -25.32
C GLY A 14 -6.79 4.58 -24.36
N GLY A 15 -7.98 5.17 -24.50
CA GLY A 15 -8.47 6.23 -23.62
C GLY A 15 -8.54 5.78 -22.15
N PHE A 16 -9.08 4.60 -21.89
CA PHE A 16 -9.13 4.03 -20.54
C PHE A 16 -7.72 3.88 -19.92
N HIS A 17 -6.74 3.35 -20.66
CA HIS A 17 -5.38 3.17 -20.15
C HIS A 17 -4.69 4.50 -19.85
N ILE A 18 -4.88 5.51 -20.70
CA ILE A 18 -4.34 6.86 -20.45
C ILE A 18 -4.97 7.48 -19.19
N LEU A 19 -6.28 7.36 -19.04
CA LEU A 19 -6.99 7.86 -17.85
C LEU A 19 -6.51 7.14 -16.58
N PHE A 20 -6.39 5.81 -16.63
CA PHE A 20 -5.94 5.02 -15.50
C PHE A 20 -4.47 5.30 -15.14
N ALA A 21 -3.57 5.39 -16.12
CA ALA A 21 -2.17 5.76 -15.91
C ALA A 21 -2.05 7.17 -15.31
N THR A 22 -2.84 8.12 -15.82
CA THR A 22 -2.89 9.49 -15.28
C THR A 22 -3.37 9.50 -13.83
N LEU A 23 -4.41 8.72 -13.50
CA LEU A 23 -4.89 8.57 -12.13
C LEU A 23 -3.77 8.04 -11.22
N LEU A 24 -3.11 6.95 -11.62
CA LEU A 24 -2.01 6.37 -10.84
C LEU A 24 -0.87 7.38 -10.65
N TRP A 25 -0.47 8.10 -11.69
CA TRP A 25 0.54 9.16 -11.63
C TRP A 25 0.18 10.29 -10.66
N VAL A 26 -1.07 10.76 -10.69
CA VAL A 26 -1.55 11.79 -9.76
C VAL A 26 -1.55 11.28 -8.32
N GLN A 27 -1.96 10.03 -8.10
CA GLN A 27 -1.94 9.46 -6.74
C GLN A 27 -0.51 9.23 -6.23
N THR A 28 0.40 8.73 -7.07
CA THR A 28 1.80 8.51 -6.70
C THR A 28 2.55 9.81 -6.42
N SER A 29 2.21 10.88 -7.13
CA SER A 29 2.81 12.19 -6.92
C SER A 29 2.33 12.91 -5.65
N ARG A 30 1.15 12.55 -5.11
CA ARG A 30 0.55 13.18 -3.93
C ARG A 30 0.75 12.43 -2.63
N VAL A 31 0.72 11.09 -2.64
CA VAL A 31 0.80 10.30 -1.41
C VAL A 31 2.25 10.13 -0.99
N ARG A 32 2.57 10.39 0.28
CA ARG A 32 3.90 10.18 0.87
C ARG A 32 3.82 9.27 2.07
N CYS A 33 4.71 8.29 2.11
CA CYS A 33 5.00 7.52 3.32
C CYS A 33 6.14 8.22 4.04
N VAL A 34 5.87 8.76 5.22
CA VAL A 34 6.84 9.44 6.06
C VAL A 34 7.29 8.47 7.14
N PHE A 35 8.60 8.32 7.28
CA PHE A 35 9.22 7.40 8.22
C PHE A 35 9.77 8.21 9.39
N GLU A 36 9.18 8.02 10.56
CA GLU A 36 9.52 8.72 11.80
C GLU A 36 10.42 7.87 12.70
N LYS A 37 10.83 8.43 13.84
CA LYS A 37 11.71 7.74 14.80
C LYS A 37 11.09 6.48 15.41
N ASP A 38 9.78 6.33 15.50
CA ASP A 38 9.11 5.22 16.21
C ASP A 38 8.01 4.53 15.37
N GLY A 39 7.61 5.13 14.26
CA GLY A 39 6.66 4.54 13.33
C GLY A 39 6.74 5.13 11.93
N PHE A 40 5.78 4.79 11.08
CA PHE A 40 5.58 5.45 9.80
C PHE A 40 4.11 5.83 9.61
N GLU A 41 3.89 6.81 8.74
CA GLU A 41 2.60 7.45 8.54
C GLU A 41 2.37 7.83 7.08
N PHE A 42 1.10 8.00 6.70
CA PHE A 42 0.75 8.49 5.36
C PHE A 42 0.31 9.95 5.38
N TYR A 43 0.93 10.71 4.48
CA TYR A 43 0.64 12.10 4.22
C TYR A 43 0.19 12.30 2.77
N ASN A 44 -0.55 13.37 2.54
CA ASN A 44 -0.77 13.94 1.22
C ASN A 44 0.07 15.21 1.09
N VAL A 45 0.70 15.38 -0.05
CA VAL A 45 1.31 16.64 -0.44
C VAL A 45 0.21 17.51 -1.06
N ARG A 46 -0.01 18.69 -0.51
CA ARG A 46 -0.91 19.71 -1.05
C ARG A 46 -0.13 20.96 -1.39
N GLY A 47 -0.51 21.62 -2.48
CA GLY A 47 0.13 22.87 -2.91
C GLY A 47 0.07 23.07 -4.42
N PRO A 48 0.27 24.31 -4.90
CA PRO A 48 0.31 24.60 -6.33
C PRO A 48 1.40 23.79 -7.01
N ARG A 49 1.04 23.03 -8.06
CA ARG A 49 1.97 22.26 -8.90
C ARG A 49 2.88 21.27 -8.15
N LEU A 50 2.56 20.90 -6.90
CA LEU A 50 3.43 20.10 -6.04
C LEU A 50 4.86 20.70 -5.96
N ASP A 51 4.95 22.01 -5.83
CA ASP A 51 6.22 22.76 -5.80
C ASP A 51 6.99 22.49 -4.49
N TYR A 52 7.79 21.42 -4.50
CA TYR A 52 8.68 21.01 -3.41
C TYR A 52 9.85 21.97 -3.19
N GLU A 53 10.29 22.66 -4.24
CA GLU A 53 11.53 23.45 -4.25
C GLU A 53 11.32 24.84 -3.64
N ASN A 54 10.16 25.45 -3.83
CA ASN A 54 9.86 26.77 -3.29
C ASN A 54 9.07 26.73 -1.97
N GLY A 55 8.99 25.56 -1.32
CA GLY A 55 8.30 25.40 -0.03
C GLY A 55 6.78 25.66 -0.07
N LYS A 56 6.18 25.64 -1.26
CA LYS A 56 4.73 25.86 -1.45
C LYS A 56 3.91 24.57 -1.36
N ALA A 57 4.59 23.44 -1.17
CA ALA A 57 4.00 22.14 -0.94
C ALA A 57 4.04 21.80 0.56
N GLU A 58 2.88 21.55 1.16
CA GLU A 58 2.71 21.15 2.55
C GLU A 58 2.40 19.65 2.67
N LEU A 59 2.93 19.03 3.72
CA LEU A 59 2.56 17.67 4.12
C LEU A 59 1.35 17.74 5.04
N VAL A 60 0.20 17.27 4.55
CA VAL A 60 -1.03 17.17 5.32
C VAL A 60 -1.25 15.71 5.68
N ARG A 61 -1.32 15.40 6.97
CA ARG A 61 -1.58 14.04 7.44
C ARG A 61 -2.91 13.55 6.86
N LYS A 62 -2.97 12.29 6.42
CA LYS A 62 -4.25 11.73 5.98
C LYS A 62 -5.25 11.67 7.15
N PRO A 63 -6.56 11.76 6.89
CA PRO A 63 -7.58 11.46 7.88
C PRO A 63 -7.36 10.08 8.51
N ASP A 64 -8.04 9.80 9.61
CA ASP A 64 -8.00 8.49 10.25
C ASP A 64 -8.35 7.36 9.26
N ASN A 65 -7.79 6.19 9.52
CA ASN A 65 -7.96 5.01 8.73
C ASN A 65 -9.45 4.70 8.58
N TYR A 66 -9.95 4.74 7.35
CA TYR A 66 -11.36 4.49 7.06
C TYR A 66 -11.85 3.11 7.52
N VAL A 67 -10.95 2.12 7.58
CA VAL A 67 -11.30 0.73 7.93
C VAL A 67 -11.33 0.52 9.44
N SER A 68 -10.34 1.03 10.17
CA SER A 68 -10.19 0.79 11.62
C SER A 68 -10.61 1.96 12.51
N GLY A 69 -10.86 3.15 11.94
CA GLY A 69 -11.15 4.37 12.70
C GLY A 69 -9.97 4.88 13.53
N THR A 70 -8.77 4.37 13.31
CA THR A 70 -7.55 4.74 14.06
C THR A 70 -6.67 5.69 13.24
N ILE A 71 -5.76 6.40 13.89
CA ILE A 71 -4.77 7.24 13.21
C ILE A 71 -4.00 6.38 12.18
N ASN A 72 -3.75 6.93 10.98
CA ASN A 72 -2.90 6.31 9.95
C ASN A 72 -1.40 6.39 10.31
N ARG A 73 -1.04 5.84 11.46
CA ARG A 73 0.31 5.68 11.99
C ARG A 73 0.47 4.27 12.51
N TRP A 74 1.62 3.66 12.24
CA TRP A 74 1.96 2.34 12.75
C TRP A 74 3.35 2.36 13.36
N LYS A 75 3.45 1.95 14.63
CA LYS A 75 4.73 1.87 15.33
C LYS A 75 5.51 0.63 14.92
N TYR A 76 6.82 0.77 14.71
CA TYR A 76 7.64 -0.36 14.24
C TYR A 76 7.67 -1.53 15.23
N ASP A 77 7.61 -1.26 16.54
CA ASP A 77 7.61 -2.30 17.59
C ASP A 77 6.33 -3.14 17.59
N LYS A 78 5.24 -2.64 16.98
CA LYS A 78 3.98 -3.36 16.81
C LYS A 78 3.90 -4.12 15.50
N ILE A 79 4.84 -3.92 14.58
CA ILE A 79 4.86 -4.62 13.29
C ILE A 79 5.54 -5.97 13.48
N THR A 80 4.80 -7.03 13.16
CA THR A 80 5.23 -8.42 13.36
C THR A 80 5.68 -9.11 12.08
N ASN A 81 5.31 -8.55 10.92
CA ASN A 81 5.67 -9.05 9.61
C ASN A 81 5.54 -7.97 8.53
N TYR A 82 6.33 -8.05 7.45
CA TYR A 82 6.16 -7.26 6.24
C TYR A 82 6.59 -8.04 4.97
N GLY A 83 6.11 -7.61 3.80
CA GLY A 83 6.41 -8.25 2.51
C GLY A 83 5.92 -7.46 1.29
N PHE A 84 6.14 -8.00 0.09
CA PHE A 84 5.89 -7.31 -1.18
C PHE A 84 5.30 -8.24 -2.25
N PHE A 85 4.20 -7.84 -2.90
CA PHE A 85 3.57 -8.61 -3.96
C PHE A 85 3.73 -7.96 -5.35
N PRO A 86 3.86 -8.75 -6.43
CA PRO A 86 4.12 -10.20 -6.43
C PRO A 86 5.52 -10.57 -5.92
N SER A 87 6.49 -9.66 -6.00
CA SER A 87 7.84 -9.85 -5.48
C SER A 87 8.43 -8.52 -4.97
N GLU A 88 9.59 -8.57 -4.33
CA GLU A 88 10.32 -7.36 -3.94
C GLU A 88 10.84 -6.57 -5.16
N GLN A 89 11.30 -7.29 -6.19
CA GLN A 89 11.87 -6.70 -7.41
C GLN A 89 10.81 -6.03 -8.27
N PHE A 90 9.55 -6.49 -8.18
CA PHE A 90 8.41 -5.91 -8.86
C PHE A 90 7.25 -5.73 -7.88
N ALA A 91 7.49 -4.91 -6.86
CA ALA A 91 6.54 -4.69 -5.78
C ALA A 91 5.41 -3.73 -6.22
N VAL A 92 4.25 -4.30 -6.50
CA VAL A 92 2.99 -3.59 -6.77
C VAL A 92 2.23 -3.29 -5.48
N ILE A 93 2.33 -4.17 -4.48
CA ILE A 93 1.67 -4.01 -3.18
C ILE A 93 2.68 -4.28 -2.07
N CYS A 94 2.75 -3.38 -1.10
CA CYS A 94 3.41 -3.62 0.17
C CYS A 94 2.41 -4.16 1.19
N TYR A 95 2.89 -5.10 1.99
CA TYR A 95 2.15 -5.72 3.06
C TYR A 95 2.89 -5.54 4.38
N PHE A 96 2.15 -5.29 5.45
CA PHE A 96 2.64 -5.48 6.80
C PHE A 96 1.53 -5.91 7.74
N LYS A 97 1.93 -6.47 8.87
CA LYS A 97 1.04 -6.95 9.90
C LYS A 97 1.40 -6.37 11.24
N GLU A 98 0.39 -5.93 11.98
CA GLU A 98 0.60 -5.18 13.21
C GLU A 98 -0.33 -5.65 14.35
N THR A 99 -0.04 -5.22 15.58
CA THR A 99 -0.81 -5.59 16.80
C THR A 99 -1.24 -4.38 17.65
N GLU A 100 -1.11 -3.17 17.13
CA GLU A 100 -1.60 -1.91 17.72
C GLU A 100 -3.12 -1.78 17.59
N THR A 101 -3.71 -2.22 16.46
CA THR A 101 -5.17 -2.22 16.30
C THR A 101 -5.80 -3.25 17.26
N PRO A 102 -6.79 -2.86 18.07
CA PRO A 102 -7.51 -3.80 18.93
C PRO A 102 -8.23 -4.90 18.14
N GLU A 103 -8.27 -6.11 18.68
CA GLU A 103 -8.82 -7.30 17.98
C GLU A 103 -10.28 -7.16 17.56
N TYR A 104 -11.09 -6.42 18.32
CA TYR A 104 -12.49 -6.14 17.97
C TYR A 104 -12.64 -5.23 16.74
N ASN A 105 -11.59 -4.50 16.36
CA ASN A 105 -11.52 -3.65 15.17
C ASN A 105 -10.79 -4.32 14.00
N TRP A 106 -10.40 -5.59 14.13
CA TRP A 106 -9.72 -6.28 13.04
C TRP A 106 -10.68 -6.55 11.88
N ASN A 107 -10.24 -6.20 10.68
CA ASN A 107 -10.97 -6.53 9.46
C ASN A 107 -10.75 -8.01 9.12
N ARG A 108 -11.76 -8.83 9.47
CA ARG A 108 -11.74 -10.28 9.26
C ARG A 108 -11.63 -10.70 7.79
N TRP A 109 -12.09 -9.86 6.86
CA TRP A 109 -11.97 -10.15 5.43
C TRP A 109 -10.52 -10.06 4.97
N PHE A 110 -9.79 -9.03 5.38
CA PHE A 110 -8.35 -8.97 5.13
C PHE A 110 -7.56 -10.01 5.92
N ALA A 111 -8.00 -10.37 7.14
CA ALA A 111 -7.40 -11.47 7.91
C ALA A 111 -7.52 -12.83 7.21
N ALA A 112 -8.49 -13.03 6.30
CA ALA A 112 -8.60 -14.26 5.52
C ALA A 112 -7.43 -14.45 4.53
N PHE A 113 -6.82 -13.35 4.08
CA PHE A 113 -5.62 -13.37 3.24
C PHE A 113 -4.33 -13.54 4.04
N ASP A 114 -4.41 -13.60 5.38
CA ASP A 114 -3.27 -13.75 6.26
C ASP A 114 -3.23 -15.11 6.95
N SER A 115 -2.31 -15.97 6.52
CA SER A 115 -2.08 -17.28 7.12
C SER A 115 -1.47 -17.22 8.54
N TYR A 116 -0.95 -16.06 8.97
CA TYR A 116 -0.19 -15.93 10.22
C TYR A 116 -1.04 -15.70 11.49
N GLY A 117 -2.37 -15.60 11.41
CA GLY A 117 -3.25 -15.54 12.60
C GLY A 117 -3.43 -14.14 13.21
N ARG A 118 -3.30 -13.98 14.54
CA ARG A 118 -3.58 -12.73 15.30
C ARG A 118 -2.81 -11.50 14.78
N GLY A 119 -3.46 -10.35 14.69
CA GLY A 119 -2.95 -9.06 14.23
C GLY A 119 -3.74 -8.53 13.03
N GLN A 120 -3.66 -7.23 12.76
CA GLN A 120 -4.32 -6.62 11.60
C GLN A 120 -3.35 -6.61 10.39
N PRO A 121 -3.73 -7.25 9.27
CA PRO A 121 -3.00 -7.09 8.02
C PRO A 121 -3.34 -5.77 7.35
N HIS A 122 -2.33 -5.14 6.76
CA HIS A 122 -2.45 -3.93 5.96
C HIS A 122 -1.80 -4.15 4.60
N PHE A 123 -2.52 -3.72 3.56
CA PHE A 123 -2.06 -3.74 2.18
C PHE A 123 -2.11 -2.33 1.64
N PHE A 124 -1.00 -1.86 1.08
CA PHE A 124 -0.96 -0.57 0.42
C PHE A 124 -0.18 -0.67 -0.89
N PRO A 125 -0.55 0.11 -1.92
CA PRO A 125 0.18 0.10 -3.18
C PRO A 125 1.68 0.38 -2.98
N GLY A 126 2.55 -0.33 -3.70
CA GLY A 126 4.01 -0.17 -3.73
C GLY A 126 4.50 1.21 -4.23
N ILE A 127 3.58 2.13 -4.46
CA ILE A 127 3.78 3.55 -4.69
C ILE A 127 4.69 4.20 -3.62
N CYS A 128 4.75 3.62 -2.42
CA CYS A 128 5.36 4.22 -1.23
C CYS A 128 6.89 4.11 -1.11
N ASN A 129 7.64 4.07 -2.21
CA ASN A 129 9.10 3.83 -2.21
C ASN A 129 9.46 2.55 -1.42
N VAL A 130 9.18 1.42 -2.05
CA VAL A 130 9.37 0.05 -1.53
C VAL A 130 10.76 -0.15 -0.92
N LYS A 131 11.81 0.37 -1.57
CA LYS A 131 13.19 0.29 -1.10
C LYS A 131 13.35 0.96 0.26
N LYS A 132 12.89 2.21 0.39
CA LYS A 132 12.95 2.94 1.66
C LYS A 132 12.08 2.28 2.73
N PHE A 133 10.92 1.74 2.36
CA PHE A 133 10.08 0.99 3.30
C PHE A 133 10.82 -0.23 3.87
N LYS A 134 11.45 -1.03 3.01
CA LYS A 134 12.27 -2.17 3.43
C LYS A 134 13.41 -1.73 4.34
N GLU A 135 14.19 -0.74 3.93
CA GLU A 135 15.32 -0.21 4.71
C GLU A 135 14.90 0.21 6.12
N GLN A 136 13.75 0.89 6.25
CA GLN A 136 13.24 1.31 7.55
C GLN A 136 12.72 0.13 8.38
N MET A 137 12.10 -0.88 7.78
CA MET A 137 11.70 -2.09 8.51
C MET A 137 12.91 -2.87 9.04
N GLU A 138 13.94 -3.05 8.20
CA GLU A 138 15.16 -3.77 8.55
C GLU A 138 15.98 -3.03 9.61
N LEU A 139 16.13 -1.71 9.47
CA LEU A 139 16.81 -0.84 10.44
C LEU A 139 16.20 -0.96 11.85
N ARG A 140 14.89 -1.24 11.94
CA ARG A 140 14.15 -1.35 13.20
C ARG A 140 13.94 -2.79 13.66
N GLY A 141 14.59 -3.76 13.01
CA GLY A 141 14.54 -5.16 13.39
C GLY A 141 13.19 -5.83 13.16
N VAL A 142 12.33 -5.26 12.30
CA VAL A 142 11.05 -5.88 11.94
C VAL A 142 11.33 -7.18 11.18
N LYS A 143 10.73 -8.28 11.65
CA LYS A 143 10.94 -9.59 11.03
C LYS A 143 10.32 -9.63 9.64
N ARG A 144 11.12 -10.04 8.66
CA ARG A 144 10.62 -10.42 7.34
C ARG A 144 10.25 -11.90 7.34
N LYS A 145 8.96 -12.22 7.24
CA LYS A 145 8.49 -13.59 7.03
C LYS A 145 8.06 -13.74 5.57
N SER A 146 7.84 -14.97 5.15
CA SER A 146 7.21 -15.19 3.84
C SER A 146 5.87 -14.46 3.78
N ILE A 147 5.48 -14.10 2.57
CA ILE A 147 4.23 -13.42 2.33
C ILE A 147 3.10 -14.41 2.60
N PRO A 148 2.04 -14.02 3.31
CA PRO A 148 0.95 -14.94 3.56
C PRO A 148 0.32 -15.36 2.23
N THR A 149 0.16 -16.65 2.05
CA THR A 149 -0.61 -17.23 0.96
C THR A 149 -2.05 -17.35 1.43
N LEU A 150 -3.01 -17.25 0.50
CA LEU A 150 -4.38 -17.68 0.77
C LEU A 150 -4.29 -19.06 1.41
N LYS A 151 -4.92 -19.25 2.57
CA LYS A 151 -5.05 -20.59 3.14
C LYS A 151 -5.63 -21.46 2.03
N SER A 152 -4.82 -22.40 1.55
CA SER A 152 -5.32 -23.46 0.69
C SER A 152 -6.49 -24.07 1.44
N THR A 153 -7.70 -23.91 0.89
CA THR A 153 -8.82 -24.79 1.17
C THR A 153 -8.46 -26.14 0.54
N ALA A 154 -7.38 -26.76 1.02
CA ALA A 154 -7.22 -28.19 0.94
C ALA A 154 -8.38 -28.74 1.77
N ALA A 155 -9.47 -29.04 1.06
CA ALA A 155 -10.62 -29.72 1.59
C ALA A 155 -10.10 -30.84 2.47
N LYS A 156 -10.42 -30.78 3.77
CA LYS A 156 -10.40 -31.98 4.61
C LYS A 156 -11.38 -32.94 3.95
N LYS A 157 -10.89 -33.78 3.04
CA LYS A 157 -11.55 -35.04 2.70
C LYS A 157 -11.57 -35.81 4.02
N LYS A 158 -12.72 -35.81 4.66
CA LYS A 158 -13.10 -36.85 5.60
C LYS A 158 -13.23 -38.17 4.85
#